data_AF-A0A7C1Y5Z2-F1
#
_entry.id   AF-A0A7C1Y5Z2-F1
#
_cell.length_a   1.000
_cell.length_b   1.000
_cell.length_c   1.000
_cell.angle_alpha   90.00
_cell.angle_beta   90.00
_cell.angle_gamma   90.00
#
_symmetry.space_group_name_H-M   'P 1'
#
loop_
_entity.id
_entity.type
_entity.pdbx_description
1 polymer ?
#
loop_
_entity_poly.entity_id
_entity_poly.type
_entity_poly.pdbx_seq_one_letter_code
_entity_poly.pdbx_strand_id
1 'polypeptide(L)' 'MKYEGRFGDFGGFYVPEVLIPVLEELEEAFYNLRDDDNFKAEMAQLSRD' A
#
# COMPACT_ATOMS: atom_id res chain seq x y z
N MET A 1 9.78 4.42 4.77
CA MET A 1 8.32 4.63 4.57
C MET A 1 8.06 6.11 4.30
N LYS A 2 7.32 6.43 3.25
CA LYS A 2 6.89 7.78 2.86
C LYS A 2 5.86 8.37 3.83
N TYR A 3 5.09 7.52 4.53
CA TYR A 3 4.11 7.93 5.53
C TYR A 3 4.32 7.18 6.85
N GLU A 4 3.92 7.80 7.97
CA GLU A 4 4.05 7.20 9.30
C GLU A 4 3.03 6.07 9.56
N GLY A 5 2.03 5.91 8.69
CA GLY A 5 0.98 4.88 8.84
C GLY A 5 0.09 5.08 10.06
N ARG A 6 0.06 6.29 10.64
CA ARG A 6 -0.67 6.62 11.87
C ARG A 6 -1.98 7.35 11.59
N PHE A 7 -2.98 7.06 12.41
CA PHE A 7 -4.26 7.77 12.49
C PHE A 7 -4.47 8.22 13.94
N GLY A 8 -4.04 9.46 14.23
CA GLY A 8 -3.90 9.91 15.62
C GLY A 8 -2.91 9.03 16.38
N ASP A 9 -3.31 8.58 17.57
CA ASP A 9 -2.45 7.74 18.42
C ASP A 9 -2.28 6.30 17.92
N PHE A 10 -3.09 5.87 16.95
CA PHE A 10 -3.19 4.48 16.51
C PHE A 10 -2.51 4.22 15.16
N GLY A 11 -2.14 2.97 14.90
CA GLY A 11 -1.48 2.54 13.67
C GLY A 11 0.04 2.48 13.79
N GLY A 12 0.74 2.84 12.71
CA GLY A 12 2.17 2.62 12.54
C GLY A 12 2.50 1.15 12.27
N PHE A 13 3.78 0.81 12.36
CA PHE A 13 4.30 -0.50 11.97
C PHE A 13 4.93 -1.18 13.18
N TYR A 14 4.17 -2.08 13.84
CA TYR A 14 4.69 -2.93 14.92
C TYR A 14 5.07 -4.29 14.36
N VAL A 15 6.24 -4.36 13.73
CA VAL A 15 6.74 -5.52 13.00
C VAL A 15 8.25 -5.71 13.25
N PRO A 16 8.80 -6.92 13.01
CA PRO A 16 10.25 -7.12 12.98
C PRO A 16 10.94 -6.23 11.93
N GLU A 17 12.16 -5.79 12.24
CA GLU A 17 12.97 -4.92 11.36
C GLU A 17 13.16 -5.50 9.96
N VAL A 18 13.29 -6.83 9.86
CA VAL A 18 13.44 -7.54 8.57
C VAL A 18 12.26 -7.34 7.61
N LEU A 19 11.08 -6.97 8.12
CA LEU A 19 9.90 -6.70 7.29
C LEU A 19 9.80 -5.25 6.81
N ILE A 20 10.56 -4.32 7.40
CA ILE A 20 10.54 -2.90 7.00
C ILE A 20 10.81 -2.72 5.50
N PRO A 21 11.88 -3.29 4.89
CA PRO A 21 12.13 -3.07 3.46
C PRO A 21 11.00 -3.61 2.55
N VAL A 22 10.33 -4.69 2.95
CA VAL A 22 9.20 -5.26 2.19
C VAL A 22 7.97 -4.34 2.26
N LEU A 23 7.72 -3.73 3.42
CA LEU A 23 6.64 -2.77 3.58
C LEU A 23 6.91 -1.49 2.78
N GLU A 24 8.17 -1.06 2.67
CA GLU A 24 8.57 0.07 1.84
C GLU A 24 8.33 -0.18 0.35
N GLU A 25 8.72 -1.36 -0.15
CA GLU A 25 8.47 -1.77 -1.54
C GLU A 25 6.97 -1.84 -1.84
N LEU A 26 6.18 -2.40 -0.93
CA LEU A 26 4.72 -2.48 -1.06
C LEU A 26 4.07 -1.08 -1.08
N GLU A 27 4.50 -0.19 -0.19
CA GLU A 27 4.01 1.18 -0.12
C GLU A 27 4.31 1.92 -1.43
N GLU A 28 5.53 1.82 -1.94
CA GLU A 28 5.94 2.43 -3.20
C GLU A 28 5.11 1.91 -4.38
N ALA A 29 5.00 0.58 -4.52
CA ALA A 29 4.21 -0.05 -5.58
C ALA A 29 2.74 0.39 -5.53
N PHE A 30 2.15 0.46 -4.34
CA PHE A 30 0.79 0.95 -4.18
C PHE A 30 0.65 2.40 -4.66
N TYR A 31 1.52 3.32 -4.24
CA TYR A 31 1.40 4.72 -4.68
C TYR A 31 1.66 4.92 -6.17
N ASN A 32 2.46 4.06 -6.80
CA ASN A 32 2.69 4.08 -8.24
C ASN A 32 1.47 3.57 -9.03
N LEU A 33 0.75 2.57 -8.50
CA LEU A 33 -0.36 1.90 -9.19
C LEU A 33 -1.75 2.44 -8.82
N ARG A 34 -1.91 3.03 -7.63
CA ARG A 34 -3.22 3.50 -7.13
C ARG A 34 -3.91 4.44 -8.10
N ASP A 35 -3.14 5.25 -8.81
CA ASP A 35 -3.65 6.23 -9.77
C ASP A 35 -3.54 5.79 -11.23
N ASP A 36 -3.04 4.58 -11.51
CA ASP A 36 -2.95 4.00 -12.85
C ASP A 36 -4.32 3.52 -13.36
N ASP A 37 -4.71 4.01 -14.53
CA ASP A 37 -6.03 3.74 -15.11
C ASP A 37 -6.19 2.29 -15.58
N ASN A 38 -5.12 1.63 -16.03
CA ASN A 38 -5.17 0.24 -16.46
C ASN A 38 -5.38 -0.68 -15.24
N PHE A 39 -4.64 -0.42 -14.16
CA PHE A 39 -4.77 -1.15 -12.89
C PHE A 39 -6.20 -1.02 -12.33
N LYS A 40 -6.75 0.21 -12.31
CA LYS A 40 -8.13 0.46 -11.88
C LYS A 40 -9.15 -0.27 -12.76
N ALA A 41 -8.95 -0.28 -14.08
CA ALA A 41 -9.85 -0.94 -15.02
C ALA A 41 -9.89 -2.46 -14.82
N GLU A 42 -8.72 -3.09 -14.66
CA GLU A 42 -8.60 -4.52 -14.37
C GLU A 42 -9.24 -4.87 -13.02
N MET A 43 -8.93 -4.12 -11.96
CA MET A 43 -9.52 -4.31 -10.64
C MET A 43 -11.05 -4.20 -10.68
N ALA A 44 -11.58 -3.20 -11.39
CA ALA A 44 -13.02 -3.02 -11.55
C ALA A 44 -13.68 -4.15 -12.36
N GLN A 45 -12.97 -4.75 -13.31
CA GLN A 45 -13.44 -5.93 -14.04
C GLN A 45 -13.53 -7.15 -13.12
N LEU A 46 -12.49 -7.43 -12.34
CA LEU A 46 -12.44 -8.57 -11.42
C LEU A 46 -13.42 -8.46 -10.24
N SER A 47 -13.81 -7.24 -9.86
CA SER A 47 -14.71 -6.98 -8.72
C SER A 47 -16.21 -7.05 -9.08
N ARG A 48 -16.56 -7.42 -10.32
CA ARG A 48 -17.96 -7.46 -10.81
C ARG A 48 -18.61 -8.85 -10.72
N ASP A 49 -17.88 -9.84 -10.22
CA ASP A 49 -18.36 -11.19 -9.91
C ASP A 49 -18.74 -11.33 -8.42
#